data_AF-A0A4Q3EFF4-F1
#
_entry.id   AF-A0A4Q3EFF4-F1
#
_cell.length_a   1.000
_cell.length_b   1.000
_cell.length_c   1.000
_cell.angle_alpha   90.00
_cell.angle_beta   90.00
_cell.angle_gamma   90.00
#
_symmetry.space_group_name_H-M   'P 1'
#
loop_
_entity.id
_entity.type
_entity.pdbx_description
1 polymer ?
#
loop_
_entity_poly.entity_id
_entity_poly.type
_entity_poly.pdbx_seq_one_letter_code
_entity_poly.pdbx_strand_id
1 'polypeptide(L)' 'MNAEQRKKIEIVLDQLETAKIIVDEISCQEQEKFENLSEGLQQTEANQKLEENASVFDGLKDKIEEIINGLEEYL' A
#
# COMPACT_ATOMS: atom_id res chain seq x y z
N MET A 1 1.56 -5.06 -28.82
CA MET A 1 2.10 -3.84 -28.21
C MET A 1 3.32 -3.34 -28.97
N ASN A 2 3.39 -2.06 -29.32
CA ASN A 2 4.57 -1.49 -29.96
C ASN A 2 5.64 -1.14 -28.90
N ALA A 3 6.88 -0.88 -29.33
CA ALA A 3 8.00 -0.64 -28.42
C ALA A 3 7.79 0.57 -27.48
N GLU A 4 7.13 1.63 -27.97
CA GLU A 4 6.83 2.81 -27.16
C GLU A 4 5.83 2.49 -26.03
N GLN A 5 4.79 1.70 -26.33
CA GLN A 5 3.80 1.27 -25.37
C GLN A 5 4.43 0.38 -24.27
N ARG A 6 5.33 -0.55 -24.63
CA ARG A 6 6.02 -1.39 -23.63
C ARG A 6 6.83 -0.56 -22.66
N LYS A 7 7.61 0.39 -23.19
CA LYS A 7 8.42 1.29 -22.37
C LYS A 7 7.58 2.14 -21.42
N LYS A 8 6.37 2.55 -21.84
CA LYS A 8 5.44 3.27 -20.95
C LYS A 8 4.89 2.37 -19.85
N ILE A 9 4.60 1.11 -20.15
CA ILE A 9 4.14 0.14 -19.15
C ILE A 9 5.25 -0.15 -18.13
N GLU A 10 6.50 -0.36 -18.57
CA GLU A 10 7.66 -0.53 -17.68
C GLU A 10 7.79 0.66 -16.71
N ILE A 11 7.68 1.90 -17.21
CA ILE A 11 7.71 3.10 -16.34
C ILE A 11 6.56 3.09 -15.33
N VAL A 12 5.36 2.70 -15.74
CA VAL A 12 4.20 2.62 -14.84
C VAL A 12 4.40 1.54 -13.79
N LEU A 13 4.96 0.39 -14.15
CA LEU A 13 5.29 -0.68 -13.21
C LEU A 13 6.27 -0.20 -12.13
N ASP A 14 7.37 0.43 -12.52
CA ASP A 14 8.35 0.99 -11.57
C ASP A 14 7.70 2.00 -10.60
N GLN A 15 6.79 2.83 -11.11
CA GLN A 15 6.05 3.80 -10.29
C GLN A 15 5.07 3.14 -9.33
N LEU A 16 4.37 2.10 -9.77
CA LEU A 16 3.42 1.35 -8.94
C LEU A 16 4.14 0.54 -7.87
N GLU A 17 5.29 -0.08 -8.18
CA GLU A 17 6.13 -0.76 -7.19
C GLU A 17 6.61 0.22 -6.11
N THR A 18 7.09 1.39 -6.53
CA THR A 18 7.50 2.45 -5.61
C THR A 18 6.32 2.90 -4.74
N ALA A 19 5.15 3.12 -5.34
CA ALA A 19 3.94 3.48 -4.59
C ALA A 19 3.52 2.39 -3.61
N LYS A 20 3.63 1.11 -4.00
CA LYS A 20 3.32 -0.05 -3.14
C LYS A 20 4.19 -0.06 -1.88
N ILE A 21 5.49 0.18 -2.03
CA ILE A 21 6.44 0.26 -0.92
C ILE A 21 6.07 1.41 0.03
N ILE A 22 5.79 2.60 -0.51
CA ILE A 22 5.42 3.77 0.30
C ILE A 22 4.11 3.51 1.08
N VAL A 23 3.12 2.87 0.45
CA VAL A 23 1.86 2.51 1.11
C VAL A 23 2.10 1.50 2.24
N ASP A 24 2.94 0.50 2.01
CA ASP A 24 3.33 -0.49 3.02
C ASP A 24 4.03 0.16 4.23
N GLU A 25 4.97 1.07 3.97
CA GLU A 25 5.66 1.82 5.02
C GLU A 25 4.68 2.64 5.89
N ILE A 26 3.67 3.27 5.28
CA ILE A 26 2.65 4.02 6.02
C ILE A 26 1.80 3.06 6.86
N SER A 27 1.39 1.91 6.30
CA SER A 27 0.64 0.89 7.04
C SER A 27 1.40 0.43 8.29
N CYS A 28 2.67 0.05 8.12
CA CYS A 28 3.54 -0.35 9.22
C CYS A 28 3.67 0.75 10.28
N GLN A 29 3.84 2.01 9.88
CA GLN A 29 3.93 3.12 10.83
C GLN A 29 2.64 3.33 11.63
N GLU A 30 1.48 3.22 11.01
CA GLU A 30 0.20 3.34 11.71
C GLU A 30 -0.01 2.18 12.70
N GLN A 31 0.32 0.95 12.29
CA GLN A 31 0.26 -0.23 13.15
C GLN A 31 1.24 -0.13 14.32
N GLU A 32 2.50 0.25 14.08
CA GLU A 32 3.50 0.45 15.13
C GLU A 32 3.07 1.54 16.13
N LYS A 33 2.47 2.65 15.65
CA LYS A 33 1.94 3.68 16.55
C LYS A 33 0.86 3.09 17.45
N PHE A 34 -0.04 2.27 16.91
CA PHE A 34 -1.11 1.64 17.69
C PHE A 34 -0.57 0.64 18.70
N GLU A 35 0.34 -0.24 18.30
CA GLU A 35 0.93 -1.28 19.14
C GLU A 35 1.78 -0.71 20.29
N ASN A 36 2.37 0.47 20.10
CA ASN A 36 3.16 1.15 21.14
C ASN A 36 2.29 1.88 22.19
N LEU A 37 0.97 1.97 22.00
CA LEU A 37 0.06 2.55 22.98
C LEU A 37 -0.23 1.56 24.12
N SER A 38 -0.55 2.09 25.30
CA SER A 38 -1.10 1.26 26.38
C SER A 38 -2.50 0.76 26.01
N GLU A 39 -2.90 -0.39 26.58
CA GLU A 39 -4.21 -1.01 26.31
C GLU A 39 -5.38 -0.02 26.47
N GLY A 40 -5.37 0.81 27.51
CA GLY A 40 -6.42 1.81 27.73
C GLY A 40 -6.48 2.90 26.66
N LEU A 41 -5.35 3.26 26.05
CA LEU A 41 -5.30 4.23 24.95
C LEU A 41 -5.71 3.59 23.62
N GLN A 42 -5.40 2.32 23.39
CA GLN A 42 -5.84 1.57 22.22
C GLN A 42 -7.37 1.51 22.12
N GLN A 43 -8.08 1.46 23.25
CA GLN A 43 -9.55 1.44 23.28
C GLN A 43 -10.22 2.78 22.92
N THR A 44 -9.46 3.86 22.69
CA THR A 44 -10.05 5.14 22.29
C THR A 44 -10.37 5.14 20.80
N GLU A 45 -11.50 5.73 20.41
CA GLU A 45 -11.90 5.84 18.99
C GLU A 45 -10.83 6.52 18.12
N ALA A 46 -10.08 7.47 18.69
CA ALA A 46 -9.01 8.16 17.97
C ALA A 46 -7.86 7.21 17.60
N ASN A 47 -7.55 6.24 18.47
CA ASN A 47 -6.44 5.32 18.26
C ASN A 47 -6.89 4.04 17.54
N GLN A 48 -8.14 3.61 17.66
CA GLN A 48 -8.70 2.55 16.79
C GLN A 48 -8.61 2.93 15.31
N LYS A 49 -8.72 4.22 14.99
CA LYS A 49 -8.48 4.71 13.62
C LYS A 49 -7.07 4.43 13.10
N LEU A 50 -6.06 4.30 13.97
CA LEU A 50 -4.70 3.94 13.52
C LEU A 50 -4.69 2.50 12.97
N GLU A 51 -5.33 1.57 13.68
CA GLU A 51 -5.49 0.17 13.25
C GLU A 51 -6.38 0.06 11.99
N GLU A 52 -7.48 0.81 11.94
CA GLU A 52 -8.34 0.89 10.76
C GLU A 52 -7.58 1.46 9.55
N ASN A 53 -6.78 2.51 9.74
CA ASN A 53 -5.97 3.10 8.69
C ASN A 53 -4.94 2.11 8.16
N ALA A 54 -4.21 1.41 9.05
CA ALA A 54 -3.28 0.35 8.65
C ALA A 54 -3.98 -0.71 7.79
N SER A 55 -5.16 -1.18 8.24
CA SER A 55 -5.98 -2.13 7.48
C SER A 55 -6.41 -1.61 6.10
N VAL A 56 -6.73 -0.31 6.00
CA VAL A 56 -7.05 0.34 4.72
C VAL A 56 -5.84 0.39 3.80
N PHE A 57 -4.66 0.76 4.32
CA PHE A 57 -3.43 0.81 3.54
C PHE A 57 -3.00 -0.57 3.05
N ASP A 58 -3.13 -1.61 3.87
CA ASP A 58 -2.91 -3.00 3.44
C ASP A 58 -3.84 -3.38 2.27
N GLY A 59 -5.13 -3.06 2.38
CA GLY A 59 -6.08 -3.30 1.29
C GLY A 59 -5.81 -2.47 0.02
N LEU A 60 -5.14 -1.32 0.13
CA LEU A 60 -4.69 -0.54 -1.03
C LEU A 60 -3.43 -1.14 -1.65
N LYS A 61 -2.50 -1.64 -0.85
CA LYS A 61 -1.30 -2.37 -1.29
C LYS A 61 -1.69 -3.58 -2.15
N ASP A 62 -2.67 -4.37 -1.69
CA ASP A 62 -3.19 -5.52 -2.44
C ASP A 62 -3.74 -5.10 -3.81
N LYS A 63 -4.49 -4.00 -3.88
CA LYS A 63 -5.00 -3.48 -5.16
C LYS A 63 -3.90 -2.99 -6.09
N ILE A 64 -2.85 -2.37 -5.56
CA ILE A 64 -1.69 -1.97 -6.36
C ILE A 64 -1.01 -3.22 -6.93
N GLU A 65 -0.89 -4.28 -6.14
CA GLU A 65 -0.33 -5.55 -6.59
C GLU A 65 -1.17 -6.22 -7.68
N GLU A 66 -2.51 -6.20 -7.56
CA GLU A 66 -3.40 -6.66 -8.63
C GLU A 66 -3.20 -5.87 -9.94
N ILE A 67 -3.02 -4.54 -9.86
CA ILE A 67 -2.77 -3.70 -11.03
C ILE A 67 -1.40 -4.01 -11.66
N ILE A 68 -0.35 -4.20 -10.84
CA ILE A 68 0.98 -4.58 -11.29
C ILE A 68 0.91 -5.90 -12.06
N ASN A 69 0.34 -6.94 -11.45
CA ASN A 69 0.18 -8.25 -12.07
C ASN A 69 -0.59 -8.15 -13.40
N GLY A 70 -1.67 -7.35 -13.41
CA GLY A 70 -2.44 -7.11 -14.61
C GLY A 70 -1.66 -6.42 -15.73
N LEU A 71 -0.72 -5.52 -15.41
CA LEU A 71 0.13 -4.84 -16.40
C LEU A 71 1.27 -5.73 -16.91
N GLU A 72 1.84 -6.57 -16.05
CA GLU A 72 2.88 -7.54 -16.43
C GLU A 72 2.39 -8.56 -17.46
N GLU A 73 1.11 -8.95 -17.42
CA GLU A 73 0.51 -9.83 -18.42
C GLU A 73 0.49 -9.23 -19.85
N TYR A 74 0.61 -7.91 -20.00
CA TYR A 74 0.59 -7.24 -21.31
C TYR A 74 1.99 -7.05 -21.93
N LEU A 75 3.07 -7.26 -21.17
CA LEU A 75 4.47 -7.05 -21.60
C LEU A 75 5.00 -8.14 -22.53
#